data_AF-A0A2V8CF84-F1
#
_entry.id   AF-A0A2V8CF84-F1
#
_cell.length_a   1.000
_cell.length_b   1.000
_cell.length_c   1.000
_cell.angle_alpha   90.00
_cell.angle_beta   90.00
_cell.angle_gamma   90.00
#
_symmetry.space_group_name_H-M   'P 1'
#
loop_
_entity.id
_entity.type
_entity.pdbx_description
1 polymer ?
#
loop_
_entity_poly.entity_id
_entity_poly.type
_entity_poly.pdbx_seq_one_letter_code
_entity_poly.pdbx_strand_id
1 'polypeptide(L)'
;VALLAFVIGLFASPTRRGRLVIPTLTSWSPTTWFVAWFEVLRGSDRGSWPEFVALARRGMGAVAMVVGGAVLASIAAFQRQMQLALTPSASPGPLGRARVSRAVATLFVPRDHVARATSDFILTTIARSRAQQAPIAIGAAVGLALVVLGFVRERGETAAMLLVVPLLLAYCTAIGLRASFFVPSELAASWTFHANAPDRSLSYRRGIRASIFGFLAPCAALVALAIGGAGHAVRVALVVVALANLLVLTIDFVPFTRAYEPGHAKLKTRWPLYAFGSYAFSYGALKIPILYVVLGVLALELIGRRTPSRWSAAPREEDFNSLSAVTVLDLTGGARAALTR
;
A
#
# COMPACT_ATOMS: atom_id res chain seq x y z
N VAL A 1 -20.22 8.23 -17.15
CA VAL A 1 -19.39 9.47 -17.19
C VAL A 1 -18.04 9.30 -16.51
N ALA A 2 -17.94 8.91 -15.23
CA ALA A 2 -16.64 8.73 -14.54
C ALA A 2 -15.74 7.60 -15.09
N LEU A 3 -16.33 6.46 -15.49
CA LEU A 3 -15.60 5.36 -16.15
C LEU A 3 -15.06 5.79 -17.54
N LEU A 4 -15.85 6.59 -18.26
CA LEU A 4 -15.49 7.16 -19.54
C LEU A 4 -14.35 8.18 -19.38
N ALA A 5 -14.41 9.03 -18.35
CA ALA A 5 -13.33 9.97 -18.01
C ALA A 5 -12.04 9.28 -17.58
N PHE A 6 -12.13 8.15 -16.87
CA PHE A 6 -10.97 7.33 -16.49
C PHE A 6 -10.31 6.68 -17.71
N VAL A 7 -11.09 6.10 -18.62
CA VAL A 7 -10.58 5.45 -19.84
C VAL A 7 -10.05 6.49 -20.85
N ILE A 8 -10.77 7.61 -21.05
CA ILE A 8 -10.33 8.73 -21.89
C ILE A 8 -9.07 9.36 -21.30
N GLY A 9 -8.98 9.53 -19.97
CA GLY A 9 -7.78 10.02 -19.31
C GLY A 9 -6.59 9.04 -19.37
N LEU A 10 -6.83 7.73 -19.54
CA LEU A 10 -5.76 6.74 -19.65
C LEU A 10 -5.21 6.62 -21.09
N PHE A 11 -6.05 6.84 -22.11
CA PHE A 11 -5.75 6.57 -23.52
C PHE A 11 -5.86 7.76 -24.48
N ALA A 12 -6.23 8.96 -24.02
CA ALA A 12 -6.27 10.13 -24.91
C ALA A 12 -4.85 10.52 -25.37
N SER A 13 -4.56 10.21 -26.63
CA SER A 13 -3.48 10.85 -27.37
C SER A 13 -3.80 12.34 -27.55
N PRO A 14 -2.85 13.27 -27.31
CA PRO A 14 -3.13 14.70 -27.33
C PRO A 14 -3.44 15.18 -28.75
N THR A 15 -4.71 15.44 -29.05
CA THR A 15 -5.18 16.07 -30.30
C THR A 15 -5.17 17.58 -30.20
N ARG A 16 -3.98 18.20 -30.24
CA ARG A 16 -3.82 19.58 -30.73
C ARG A 16 -2.56 19.68 -31.58
N ARG A 17 -2.75 19.88 -32.89
CA ARG A 17 -1.69 20.38 -33.78
C ARG A 17 -1.47 21.85 -33.45
N GLY A 18 -0.48 22.13 -32.61
CA GLY A 18 0.04 23.47 -32.34
C GLY A 18 1.54 23.46 -32.56
N ARG A 19 2.08 24.56 -33.11
CA ARG A 19 3.53 24.81 -33.23
C ARG A 19 4.24 24.42 -31.94
N LEU A 20 5.37 23.70 -32.06
CA LEU A 20 6.31 23.42 -30.98
C LEU A 20 6.95 24.74 -30.51
N VAL A 21 6.20 25.51 -29.71
CA VAL A 21 6.78 26.47 -28.78
C VAL A 21 7.14 25.63 -27.57
N ILE A 22 8.44 25.54 -27.21
CA ILE A 22 8.88 24.82 -26.01
C ILE A 22 8.42 25.65 -24.81
N PRO A 23 7.32 25.30 -24.12
CA PRO A 23 6.95 25.96 -22.89
C PRO A 23 7.97 25.53 -21.84
N THR A 24 8.34 26.43 -20.94
CA THR A 24 9.31 26.17 -19.86
C THR A 24 8.96 24.94 -19.00
N LEU A 25 7.68 24.56 -18.87
CA LEU A 25 7.25 23.32 -18.22
C LEU A 25 7.56 22.03 -19.00
N THR A 26 7.66 22.07 -20.33
CA THR A 26 7.96 20.87 -21.14
C THR A 26 9.43 20.48 -21.04
N SER A 27 10.30 21.40 -20.59
CA SER A 27 11.73 21.15 -20.33
C SER A 27 12.01 20.11 -19.25
N TRP A 28 11.00 19.63 -18.52
CA TRP A 28 11.12 18.58 -17.49
C TRP A 28 10.68 17.19 -17.99
N SER A 29 10.13 17.10 -19.20
CA SER A 29 9.67 15.81 -19.72
C SER A 29 10.85 14.98 -20.26
N PRO A 30 10.94 13.68 -19.93
CA PRO A 30 11.99 12.81 -20.47
C PRO A 30 11.99 12.76 -22.00
N THR A 31 10.81 12.88 -22.61
CA THR A 31 10.64 12.87 -24.07
C THR A 31 11.34 14.06 -24.72
N THR A 32 11.30 15.26 -24.13
CA THR A 32 12.04 16.41 -24.67
C THR A 32 13.54 16.32 -24.47
N TRP A 33 14.01 15.70 -23.38
CA TRP A 33 15.44 15.47 -23.20
C TRP A 33 15.98 14.48 -24.25
N PHE A 34 15.22 13.43 -24.53
CA PHE A 34 15.57 12.45 -25.54
C PHE A 34 15.58 13.06 -26.95
N VAL A 35 14.55 13.82 -27.31
CA VAL A 35 14.50 14.53 -28.60
C VAL A 35 15.66 15.51 -28.72
N ALA A 36 15.97 16.26 -27.66
CA ALA A 36 17.09 17.19 -27.68
C ALA A 36 18.44 16.49 -27.85
N TRP A 37 18.64 15.36 -27.15
CA TRP A 37 19.84 14.55 -27.27
C TRP A 37 19.98 13.93 -28.67
N PHE A 38 18.89 13.45 -29.26
CA PHE A 38 18.86 12.92 -30.63
C PHE A 38 19.22 13.98 -31.68
N GLU A 39 18.66 15.18 -31.57
CA GLU A 39 18.94 16.28 -32.51
C GLU A 39 20.40 16.76 -32.42
N VAL A 40 20.99 16.78 -31.21
CA VAL A 40 22.42 17.06 -31.00
C VAL A 40 23.30 15.97 -31.63
N LEU A 41 22.98 14.69 -31.39
CA LEU A 41 23.73 13.56 -31.96
C LEU A 41 23.65 13.50 -33.49
N ARG A 42 22.49 13.84 -34.05
CA ARG A 42 22.26 13.87 -35.50
C ARG A 42 22.98 15.05 -36.18
N GLY A 43 23.42 16.05 -35.43
CA GLY A 43 24.06 17.25 -35.98
C GLY A 43 23.11 18.12 -36.80
N SER A 44 21.83 18.19 -36.43
CA SER A 44 20.86 19.04 -37.14
C SER A 44 21.06 20.53 -36.80
N ASP A 45 20.56 21.42 -37.67
CA ASP A 45 20.56 22.88 -37.41
C ASP A 45 19.88 23.27 -36.10
N ARG A 46 18.95 22.44 -35.60
CA ARG A 46 18.27 22.64 -34.31
C ARG A 46 19.11 22.11 -33.14
N GLY A 47 19.94 21.11 -33.38
CA GLY A 47 20.86 20.53 -32.39
C GLY A 47 22.01 21.46 -31.99
N SER A 48 22.33 22.46 -32.81
CA SER A 48 23.33 23.49 -32.48
C SER A 48 22.80 24.59 -31.55
N TRP A 49 21.49 24.62 -31.30
CA TRP A 49 20.87 25.65 -30.46
C TRP A 49 21.26 25.47 -28.99
N PRO A 50 21.65 26.56 -28.26
CA PRO A 50 22.10 26.47 -26.88
C PRO A 50 21.09 25.79 -25.92
N GLU A 51 19.80 26.00 -26.17
CA GLU A 51 18.71 25.41 -25.39
C GLU A 51 18.64 23.89 -25.53
N PHE A 52 18.82 23.37 -26.75
CA PHE A 52 18.81 21.94 -27.04
C PHE A 52 20.06 21.26 -26.46
N VAL A 53 21.22 21.90 -26.54
CA VAL A 53 22.46 21.40 -25.93
C VAL A 53 22.35 21.33 -24.40
N ALA A 54 21.71 22.33 -23.76
CA ALA A 54 21.47 22.33 -22.32
C ALA A 54 20.47 21.24 -21.90
N LEU A 55 19.38 21.04 -22.65
CA LEU A 55 18.41 19.96 -22.42
C LEU A 55 19.04 18.57 -22.59
N ALA A 56 19.87 18.39 -23.62
CA ALA A 56 20.57 17.14 -23.88
C ALA A 56 21.51 16.76 -22.74
N ARG A 57 22.31 17.73 -22.22
CA ARG A 57 23.17 17.52 -21.05
C ARG A 57 22.38 17.14 -19.79
N ARG A 58 21.24 17.78 -19.55
CA ARG A 58 20.34 17.41 -18.44
C ARG A 58 19.78 15.99 -18.60
N GLY A 59 19.38 15.64 -19.82
CA GLY A 59 18.94 14.29 -20.16
C GLY A 59 19.98 13.22 -19.88
N MET A 60 21.22 13.44 -20.31
CA MET A 60 22.35 12.54 -20.03
C MET A 60 22.59 12.37 -18.53
N GLY A 61 22.55 13.48 -17.77
CA GLY A 61 22.68 13.44 -16.31
C GLY A 61 21.54 12.65 -15.65
N ALA A 62 20.31 12.85 -16.09
CA ALA A 62 19.15 12.12 -15.56
C ALA A 62 19.23 10.62 -15.86
N VAL A 63 19.63 10.22 -17.08
CA VAL A 63 19.83 8.82 -17.45
C VAL A 63 20.93 8.19 -16.60
N ALA A 64 22.08 8.86 -16.45
CA ALA A 64 23.18 8.38 -15.61
C ALA A 64 22.74 8.20 -14.15
N MET A 65 21.96 9.14 -13.59
CA MET A 65 21.40 9.01 -12.24
C MET A 65 20.43 7.82 -12.10
N VAL A 66 19.55 7.60 -13.09
CA VAL A 66 18.61 6.47 -13.06
C VAL A 66 19.34 5.14 -13.17
N VAL A 67 20.30 5.02 -14.08
CA VAL A 67 21.13 3.81 -14.25
C VAL A 67 21.96 3.56 -12.99
N GLY A 68 22.64 4.59 -12.47
CA GLY A 68 23.41 4.49 -11.24
C GLY A 68 22.55 4.10 -10.04
N GLY A 69 21.36 4.71 -9.90
CA GLY A 69 20.38 4.38 -8.88
C GLY A 69 19.89 2.93 -8.98
N ALA A 70 19.62 2.44 -10.20
CA ALA A 70 19.22 1.05 -10.44
C ALA A 70 20.33 0.06 -10.06
N VAL A 71 21.60 0.36 -10.41
CA VAL A 71 22.75 -0.45 -10.03
C VAL A 71 22.92 -0.48 -8.51
N LEU A 72 22.90 0.67 -7.84
CA LEU A 72 23.03 0.75 -6.39
C LEU A 72 21.88 0.02 -5.67
N ALA A 73 20.64 0.18 -6.15
CA ALA A 73 19.49 -0.55 -5.61
C ALA A 73 19.63 -2.06 -5.81
N SER A 74 20.16 -2.50 -6.95
CA SER A 74 20.41 -3.92 -7.24
C SER A 74 21.50 -4.49 -6.33
N ILE A 75 22.61 -3.76 -6.13
CA ILE A 75 23.68 -4.14 -5.20
C ILE A 75 23.13 -4.26 -3.78
N ALA A 76 22.38 -3.26 -3.32
CA ALA A 76 21.77 -3.26 -2.00
C ALA A 76 20.76 -4.42 -1.83
N ALA A 77 19.98 -4.72 -2.87
CA ALA A 77 19.06 -5.86 -2.88
C ALA A 77 19.82 -7.19 -2.79
N PHE A 78 20.91 -7.35 -3.55
CA PHE A 78 21.71 -8.57 -3.57
C PHE A 78 22.43 -8.80 -2.25
N GLN A 79 23.07 -7.75 -1.69
CA GLN A 79 23.68 -7.81 -0.36
C GLN A 79 22.65 -8.18 0.71
N ARG A 80 21.45 -7.60 0.62
CA ARG A 80 20.36 -7.92 1.53
C ARG A 80 19.86 -9.35 1.36
N GLN A 81 19.76 -9.86 0.14
CA GLN A 81 19.40 -11.27 -0.12
C GLN A 81 20.44 -12.23 0.44
N MET A 82 21.73 -11.91 0.27
CA MET A 82 22.83 -12.73 0.79
C MET A 82 22.88 -12.72 2.32
N GLN A 83 22.67 -11.57 2.97
CA GLN A 83 22.52 -11.51 4.43
C GLN A 83 21.37 -12.40 4.92
N LEU A 84 20.28 -12.50 4.17
CA LEU A 84 19.12 -13.30 4.58
C LEU A 84 19.30 -14.79 4.41
N ALA A 85 20.08 -15.22 3.43
CA ALA A 85 20.47 -16.62 3.29
C ALA A 85 21.33 -17.09 4.49
N LEU A 86 22.03 -16.16 5.14
CA LEU A 86 22.97 -16.42 6.24
C LEU A 86 22.39 -16.12 7.64
N THR A 87 21.25 -15.44 7.74
CA THR A 87 20.65 -15.08 9.03
C THR A 87 19.57 -16.09 9.42
N PRO A 88 19.47 -16.54 10.68
CA PRO A 88 18.37 -17.38 11.14
C PRO A 88 17.01 -16.77 10.81
N SER A 89 16.03 -17.60 10.42
CA SER A 89 14.70 -17.24 9.89
C SER A 89 13.85 -16.31 10.78
N ALA A 90 14.31 -16.00 11.99
CA ALA A 90 13.61 -15.19 12.99
C ALA A 90 14.37 -13.90 13.40
N SER A 91 15.13 -13.29 12.49
CA SER A 91 15.70 -11.95 12.75
C SER A 91 14.64 -10.84 12.57
N PRO A 92 14.55 -9.84 13.48
CA PRO A 92 13.64 -8.71 13.33
C PRO A 92 13.83 -8.02 11.96
N GLY A 93 12.74 -7.84 11.20
CA GLY A 93 12.80 -7.14 9.91
C GLY A 93 13.17 -5.64 10.04
N PRO A 94 13.24 -4.88 8.92
CA PRO A 94 13.57 -3.44 8.93
C PRO A 94 12.61 -2.57 9.76
N LEU A 95 11.40 -3.07 9.99
CA LEU A 95 10.38 -2.49 10.87
C LEU A 95 10.64 -2.77 12.37
N GLY A 96 11.81 -3.33 12.69
CA GLY A 96 12.21 -4.08 13.88
C GLY A 96 12.20 -3.38 15.23
N ARG A 97 11.51 -2.25 15.36
CA ARG A 97 11.10 -1.77 16.68
C ARG A 97 9.63 -1.44 16.82
N ALA A 98 8.87 -1.18 15.75
CA ALA A 98 7.44 -0.84 15.78
C ALA A 98 7.02 0.08 16.98
N ARG A 99 7.94 0.84 17.58
CA ARG A 99 7.72 1.48 18.89
C ARG A 99 6.74 2.62 18.74
N VAL A 100 6.92 3.39 17.66
CA VAL A 100 6.02 4.48 17.27
C VAL A 100 4.65 3.92 16.90
N SER A 101 4.57 2.88 16.07
CA SER A 101 3.28 2.30 15.67
C SER A 101 2.53 1.65 16.83
N ARG A 102 3.24 0.98 17.76
CA ARG A 102 2.67 0.45 19.01
C ARG A 102 2.24 1.56 19.96
N ALA A 103 3.07 2.58 20.18
CA ALA A 103 2.71 3.73 21.02
C ALA A 103 1.47 4.45 20.49
N VAL A 104 1.37 4.59 19.17
CA VAL A 104 0.18 5.17 18.53
C VAL A 104 -1.02 4.22 18.68
N ALA A 105 -0.86 2.91 18.51
CA ALA A 105 -1.94 1.95 18.71
C ALA A 105 -2.44 1.90 20.17
N THR A 106 -1.55 2.00 21.15
CA THR A 106 -1.91 1.96 22.58
C THR A 106 -2.71 3.20 23.01
N LEU A 107 -2.49 4.36 22.39
CA LEU A 107 -3.30 5.57 22.61
C LEU A 107 -4.78 5.36 22.26
N PHE A 108 -5.06 4.52 21.25
CA PHE A 108 -6.43 4.24 20.81
C PHE A 108 -7.10 3.09 21.58
N VAL A 109 -6.33 2.33 22.37
CA VAL A 109 -6.82 1.18 23.14
C VAL A 109 -6.19 1.14 24.55
N PRO A 110 -6.50 2.13 25.41
CA PRO A 110 -5.91 2.20 26.74
C PRO A 110 -6.52 1.23 27.76
N ARG A 111 -7.79 0.82 27.59
CA ARG A 111 -8.53 0.06 28.62
C ARG A 111 -8.88 -1.39 28.25
N ASP A 112 -8.69 -1.79 27.00
CA ASP A 112 -9.08 -3.12 26.51
C ASP A 112 -7.84 -3.98 26.25
N HIS A 113 -7.58 -4.92 27.16
CA HIS A 113 -6.41 -5.80 27.11
C HIS A 113 -6.43 -6.73 25.89
N VAL A 114 -7.60 -7.21 25.47
CA VAL A 114 -7.75 -8.09 24.30
C VAL A 114 -7.46 -7.31 23.02
N ALA A 115 -8.00 -6.10 22.91
CA ALA A 115 -7.73 -5.22 21.78
C ALA A 115 -6.25 -4.81 21.70
N ARG A 116 -5.59 -4.57 22.85
CA ARG A 116 -4.15 -4.29 22.91
C ARG A 116 -3.33 -5.50 22.45
N ALA A 117 -3.61 -6.69 23.01
CA ALA A 117 -2.92 -7.93 22.62
C ALA A 117 -3.09 -8.21 21.13
N THR A 118 -4.29 -8.01 20.58
CA THR A 118 -4.57 -8.14 19.14
C THR A 118 -3.74 -7.17 18.31
N SER A 119 -3.69 -5.89 18.71
CA SER A 119 -2.91 -4.88 17.99
C SER A 119 -1.40 -5.17 18.04
N ASP A 120 -0.89 -5.64 19.17
CA ASP A 120 0.52 -5.96 19.35
C ASP A 120 0.88 -7.22 18.57
N PHE A 121 0.02 -8.24 18.57
CA PHE A 121 0.15 -9.43 17.73
C PHE A 121 0.22 -9.05 16.24
N ILE A 122 -0.66 -8.17 15.76
CA ILE A 122 -0.65 -7.77 14.34
C ILE A 122 0.63 -7.02 13.98
N LEU A 123 1.00 -6.02 14.79
CA LEU A 123 2.18 -5.20 14.53
C LEU A 123 3.49 -5.99 14.66
N THR A 124 3.58 -6.92 15.62
CA THR A 124 4.72 -7.84 15.77
C THR A 124 4.80 -8.80 14.58
N THR A 125 3.69 -9.40 14.17
CA THR A 125 3.64 -10.35 13.06
C THR A 125 4.10 -9.70 11.75
N ILE A 126 3.61 -8.50 11.44
CA ILE A 126 4.05 -7.73 10.27
C ILE A 126 5.53 -7.36 10.35
N ALA A 127 6.02 -6.97 11.54
CA ALA A 127 7.42 -6.59 11.71
C ALA A 127 8.40 -7.78 11.56
N ARG A 128 7.96 -9.00 11.92
CA ARG A 128 8.79 -10.21 11.90
C ARG A 128 8.70 -11.02 10.62
N SER A 129 7.54 -11.05 9.95
CA SER A 129 7.33 -11.93 8.78
C SER A 129 7.41 -11.18 7.44
N ARG A 130 8.31 -11.64 6.57
CA ARG A 130 8.47 -11.11 5.20
C ARG A 130 7.31 -11.45 4.28
N ALA A 131 6.69 -12.62 4.48
CA ALA A 131 5.49 -13.01 3.75
C ALA A 131 4.36 -11.98 3.96
N GLN A 132 4.27 -11.41 5.17
CA GLN A 132 3.30 -10.38 5.51
C GLN A 132 3.69 -8.99 4.99
N GLN A 133 4.99 -8.71 4.86
CA GLN A 133 5.49 -7.46 4.31
C GLN A 133 5.35 -7.37 2.79
N ALA A 134 5.35 -8.51 2.08
CA ALA A 134 5.33 -8.49 0.61
C ALA A 134 4.06 -7.84 0.03
N PRO A 135 2.82 -8.17 0.45
CA PRO A 135 1.62 -7.49 -0.04
C PRO A 135 1.60 -6.00 0.31
N ILE A 136 2.09 -5.64 1.49
CA ILE A 136 2.20 -4.23 1.94
C ILE A 136 3.16 -3.46 1.03
N ALA A 137 4.32 -4.03 0.74
CA ALA A 137 5.34 -3.42 -0.12
C ALA A 137 4.84 -3.28 -1.56
N ILE A 138 4.15 -4.29 -2.10
CA ILE A 138 3.52 -4.22 -3.42
C ILE A 138 2.48 -3.08 -3.44
N GLY A 139 1.61 -3.00 -2.42
CA GLY A 139 0.64 -1.90 -2.29
C GLY A 139 1.33 -0.52 -2.24
N ALA A 140 2.40 -0.39 -1.46
CA ALA A 140 3.20 0.84 -1.39
C ALA A 140 3.80 1.21 -2.75
N ALA A 141 4.38 0.24 -3.46
CA ALA A 141 4.99 0.44 -4.77
C ALA A 141 3.96 0.86 -5.83
N VAL A 142 2.77 0.26 -5.83
CA VAL A 142 1.66 0.68 -6.70
C VAL A 142 1.25 2.11 -6.39
N GLY A 143 1.12 2.47 -5.11
CA GLY A 143 0.83 3.85 -4.71
C GLY A 143 1.87 4.84 -5.21
N LEU A 144 3.16 4.51 -5.05
CA LEU A 144 4.26 5.34 -5.54
C LEU A 144 4.23 5.48 -7.07
N ALA A 145 3.97 4.39 -7.80
CA ALA A 145 3.85 4.42 -9.25
C ALA A 145 2.70 5.33 -9.71
N LEU A 146 1.56 5.31 -9.01
CA LEU A 146 0.43 6.20 -9.30
C LEU A 146 0.76 7.68 -8.98
N VAL A 147 1.51 7.94 -7.92
CA VAL A 147 2.01 9.29 -7.61
C VAL A 147 2.89 9.82 -8.75
N VAL A 148 3.88 9.03 -9.18
CA VAL A 148 4.78 9.39 -10.29
C VAL A 148 3.97 9.63 -11.57
N LEU A 149 3.04 8.74 -11.89
CA LEU A 149 2.17 8.89 -13.07
C LEU A 149 1.33 10.18 -13.00
N GLY A 150 0.82 10.53 -11.81
CA GLY A 150 0.07 11.76 -11.61
C GLY A 150 0.95 13.00 -11.84
N PHE A 151 2.18 13.03 -11.33
CA PHE A 151 3.12 14.12 -11.59
C PHE A 151 3.51 14.26 -13.07
N VAL A 152 3.65 13.14 -13.79
CA VAL A 152 3.94 13.16 -15.24
C VAL A 152 2.77 13.75 -16.04
N ARG A 153 1.53 13.59 -15.56
CA ARG A 153 0.32 14.06 -16.23
C ARG A 153 -0.06 15.50 -15.86
N GLU A 154 0.36 15.96 -14.69
CA GLU A 154 0.02 17.28 -14.17
C GLU A 154 0.74 18.39 -14.95
N ARG A 155 -0.01 19.38 -15.47
CA ARG A 155 0.53 20.45 -16.32
C ARG A 155 0.38 21.87 -15.73
N GLY A 156 -0.10 22.01 -14.50
CA GLY A 156 -0.28 23.34 -13.91
C GLY A 156 -0.48 23.42 -12.40
N GLU A 157 -1.13 22.44 -11.76
CA GLU A 157 -1.49 22.52 -10.33
C GLU A 157 -0.70 21.53 -9.45
N THR A 158 0.63 21.62 -9.50
CA THR A 158 1.54 20.75 -8.73
C THR A 158 1.26 20.77 -7.21
N ALA A 159 0.85 21.92 -6.67
CA ALA A 159 0.48 22.06 -5.26
C ALA A 159 -0.73 21.21 -4.86
N ALA A 160 -1.75 21.12 -5.72
CA ALA A 160 -2.93 20.28 -5.46
C ALA A 160 -2.56 18.80 -5.52
N MET A 161 -1.73 18.40 -6.48
CA MET A 161 -1.24 17.02 -6.60
C MET A 161 -0.43 16.59 -5.37
N LEU A 162 0.43 17.48 -4.85
CA LEU A 162 1.23 17.24 -3.66
C LEU A 162 0.38 16.89 -2.42
N LEU A 163 -0.75 17.57 -2.22
CA LEU A 163 -1.67 17.29 -1.10
C LEU A 163 -2.36 15.92 -1.21
N VAL A 164 -2.45 15.34 -2.41
CA VAL A 164 -3.08 14.03 -2.66
C VAL A 164 -2.12 12.87 -2.36
N VAL A 165 -0.81 13.10 -2.51
CA VAL A 165 0.25 12.09 -2.35
C VAL A 165 0.12 11.25 -1.07
N PRO A 166 0.05 11.84 0.15
CA PRO A 166 0.01 11.04 1.38
C PRO A 166 -1.26 10.16 1.47
N LEU A 167 -2.39 10.63 0.95
CA LEU A 167 -3.63 9.86 0.93
C LEU A 167 -3.59 8.70 -0.07
N LEU A 168 -2.99 8.91 -1.23
CA LEU A 168 -2.84 7.87 -2.26
C LEU A 168 -1.89 6.76 -1.78
N LEU A 169 -0.76 7.14 -1.19
CA LEU A 169 0.18 6.19 -0.57
C LEU A 169 -0.50 5.44 0.58
N ALA A 170 -1.23 6.13 1.46
CA ALA A 170 -1.97 5.51 2.55
C ALA A 170 -3.03 4.52 2.03
N TYR A 171 -3.80 4.88 1.00
CA TYR A 171 -4.83 4.01 0.45
C TYR A 171 -4.25 2.73 -0.15
N CYS A 172 -3.23 2.84 -1.01
CA CYS A 172 -2.62 1.68 -1.66
C CYS A 172 -1.89 0.78 -0.64
N THR A 173 -1.23 1.35 0.36
CA THR A 173 -0.66 0.58 1.47
C THR A 173 -1.73 -0.09 2.33
N ALA A 174 -2.89 0.54 2.55
CA ALA A 174 -3.99 -0.06 3.30
C ALA A 174 -4.56 -1.31 2.61
N ILE A 175 -4.65 -1.28 1.27
CA ILE A 175 -5.04 -2.46 0.48
C ILE A 175 -4.03 -3.59 0.66
N GLY A 176 -2.74 -3.27 0.54
CA GLY A 176 -1.66 -4.24 0.76
C GLY A 176 -1.67 -4.82 2.18
N LEU A 177 -1.92 -3.99 3.19
CA LEU A 177 -2.07 -4.40 4.58
C LEU A 177 -3.30 -5.30 4.80
N ARG A 178 -4.43 -4.97 4.21
CA ARG A 178 -5.61 -5.84 4.27
C ARG A 178 -5.33 -7.19 3.60
N ALA A 179 -4.62 -7.18 2.47
CA ALA A 179 -4.26 -8.41 1.77
C ALA A 179 -3.33 -9.31 2.61
N SER A 180 -2.40 -8.73 3.38
CA SER A 180 -1.52 -9.52 4.25
C SER A 180 -2.29 -10.23 5.35
N PHE A 181 -3.40 -9.68 5.85
CA PHE A 181 -4.22 -10.37 6.88
C PHE A 181 -4.75 -11.75 6.45
N PHE A 182 -4.84 -12.03 5.14
CA PHE A 182 -5.25 -13.33 4.60
C PHE A 182 -4.11 -14.34 4.47
N VAL A 183 -2.86 -13.91 4.60
CA VAL A 183 -1.70 -14.80 4.56
C VAL A 183 -1.49 -15.31 5.99
N PRO A 184 -1.53 -16.63 6.25
CA PRO A 184 -1.29 -17.14 7.59
C PRO A 184 0.15 -16.86 8.04
N SER A 185 0.36 -16.56 9.32
CA SER A 185 1.72 -16.43 9.88
C SER A 185 2.35 -17.80 10.14
N GLU A 186 1.58 -18.70 10.73
CA GLU A 186 1.92 -20.11 11.00
C GLU A 186 0.59 -20.88 11.07
N LEU A 187 0.29 -21.71 10.07
CA LEU A 187 -1.01 -22.40 10.01
C LEU A 187 -1.19 -23.37 11.18
N ALA A 188 -0.12 -24.07 11.57
CA ALA A 188 -0.15 -24.98 12.71
C ALA A 188 -0.38 -24.25 14.05
N ALA A 189 -0.03 -22.98 14.19
CA ALA A 189 -0.24 -22.24 15.45
C ALA A 189 -1.68 -21.68 15.59
N SER A 190 -2.46 -21.70 14.52
CA SER A 190 -3.84 -21.15 14.48
C SER A 190 -4.78 -21.81 15.48
N TRP A 191 -4.57 -23.08 15.82
CA TRP A 191 -5.41 -23.82 16.78
C TRP A 191 -5.50 -23.12 18.14
N THR A 192 -4.44 -22.42 18.56
CA THR A 192 -4.43 -21.70 19.84
C THR A 192 -5.48 -20.59 19.88
N PHE A 193 -5.69 -19.89 18.76
CA PHE A 193 -6.76 -18.90 18.63
C PHE A 193 -8.12 -19.58 18.56
N HIS A 194 -8.24 -20.71 17.87
CA HIS A 194 -9.50 -21.46 17.81
C HIS A 194 -9.94 -21.99 19.17
N ALA A 195 -9.00 -22.46 19.99
CA ALA A 195 -9.29 -23.06 21.30
C ALA A 195 -9.41 -22.02 22.44
N ASN A 196 -8.66 -20.91 22.39
CA ASN A 196 -8.54 -19.99 23.53
C ASN A 196 -9.05 -18.56 23.27
N ALA A 197 -9.49 -18.22 22.05
CA ALA A 197 -9.95 -16.86 21.76
C ALA A 197 -11.22 -16.54 22.55
N PRO A 198 -11.23 -15.47 23.37
CA PRO A 198 -12.46 -14.99 24.01
C PRO A 198 -13.48 -14.56 22.96
N ASP A 199 -14.77 -14.84 23.16
CA ASP A 199 -15.82 -14.34 22.26
C ASP A 199 -16.10 -12.84 22.48
N ARG A 200 -15.16 -12.01 22.01
CA ARG A 200 -15.17 -10.55 22.16
C ARG A 200 -14.89 -9.85 20.83
N SER A 201 -15.79 -10.03 19.88
CA SER A 201 -15.68 -9.49 18.51
C SER A 201 -15.39 -7.98 18.45
N LEU A 202 -15.98 -7.19 19.36
CA LEU A 202 -15.74 -5.74 19.44
C LEU A 202 -14.29 -5.41 19.86
N SER A 203 -13.72 -6.18 20.78
CA SER A 203 -12.33 -6.00 21.22
C SER A 203 -11.35 -6.33 20.09
N TYR A 204 -11.58 -7.41 19.34
CA TYR A 204 -10.77 -7.74 18.18
C TYR A 204 -10.84 -6.65 17.10
N ARG A 205 -12.03 -6.16 16.77
CA ARG A 205 -12.20 -5.05 15.81
C ARG A 205 -11.47 -3.79 16.24
N ARG A 206 -11.54 -3.43 17.54
CA ARG A 206 -10.78 -2.30 18.10
C ARG A 206 -9.27 -2.52 17.97
N GLY A 207 -8.78 -3.73 18.23
CA GLY A 207 -7.37 -4.10 18.08
C GLY A 207 -6.88 -4.03 16.64
N ILE A 208 -7.65 -4.57 15.69
CA ILE A 208 -7.36 -4.49 14.26
C ILE A 208 -7.33 -3.02 13.82
N ARG A 209 -8.34 -2.23 14.20
CA ARG A 209 -8.39 -0.79 13.91
C ARG A 209 -7.14 -0.06 14.41
N ALA A 210 -6.76 -0.31 15.66
CA ALA A 210 -5.60 0.30 16.28
C ALA A 210 -4.29 -0.08 15.59
N SER A 211 -4.15 -1.33 15.12
CA SER A 211 -2.99 -1.75 14.33
C SER A 211 -2.92 -1.09 12.95
N ILE A 212 -4.05 -1.01 12.22
CA ILE A 212 -4.11 -0.35 10.91
C ILE A 212 -3.75 1.13 11.07
N PHE A 213 -4.38 1.83 12.01
CA PHE A 213 -4.11 3.23 12.27
C PHE A 213 -2.67 3.45 12.76
N GLY A 214 -2.20 2.66 13.73
CA GLY A 214 -0.85 2.74 14.26
C GLY A 214 0.23 2.50 13.20
N PHE A 215 -0.07 1.71 12.16
CA PHE A 215 0.84 1.50 11.04
C PHE A 215 0.78 2.62 10.00
N LEU A 216 -0.43 3.00 9.54
CA LEU A 216 -0.58 3.94 8.41
C LEU A 216 -0.45 5.41 8.80
N ALA A 217 -1.06 5.80 9.92
CA ALA A 217 -1.22 7.21 10.25
C ALA A 217 0.11 7.93 10.51
N PRO A 218 1.10 7.36 11.22
CA PRO A 218 2.38 8.03 11.43
C PRO A 218 3.10 8.31 10.11
N CYS A 219 3.17 7.32 9.22
CA CYS A 219 3.83 7.47 7.92
C CYS A 219 3.11 8.50 7.03
N ALA A 220 1.78 8.41 6.94
CA ALA A 220 0.98 9.32 6.12
C ALA A 220 1.00 10.76 6.67
N ALA A 221 0.92 10.92 7.99
CA ALA A 221 0.96 12.23 8.64
C ALA A 221 2.34 12.90 8.51
N LEU A 222 3.45 12.14 8.59
CA LEU A 222 4.79 12.68 8.36
C LEU A 222 4.96 13.20 6.93
N VAL A 223 4.53 12.42 5.93
CA VAL A 223 4.55 12.86 4.52
C VAL A 223 3.66 14.09 4.33
N ALA A 224 2.45 14.10 4.91
CA ALA A 224 1.54 15.24 4.84
C ALA A 224 2.11 16.49 5.55
N LEU A 225 2.77 16.34 6.69
CA LEU A 225 3.40 17.43 7.43
C LEU A 225 4.52 18.08 6.60
N ALA A 226 5.35 17.26 5.96
CA ALA A 226 6.43 17.73 5.10
C ALA A 226 5.94 18.50 3.87
N ILE A 227 4.76 18.16 3.35
CA ILE A 227 4.21 18.76 2.12
C ILE A 227 3.34 19.99 2.40
N GLY A 228 2.40 19.89 3.36
CA GLY A 228 1.31 20.85 3.54
C GLY A 228 1.14 21.37 4.96
N GLY A 229 2.08 21.06 5.86
CA GLY A 229 2.07 21.53 7.25
C GLY A 229 1.07 20.81 8.16
N ALA A 230 0.95 21.30 9.40
CA ALA A 230 0.23 20.60 10.47
C ALA A 230 -1.28 20.43 10.19
N GLY A 231 -1.94 21.44 9.62
CA GLY A 231 -3.37 21.36 9.28
C GLY A 231 -3.68 20.28 8.25
N HIS A 232 -2.81 20.12 7.25
CA HIS A 232 -2.93 19.05 6.27
C HIS A 232 -2.65 17.68 6.91
N ALA A 233 -1.62 17.57 7.76
CA ALA A 233 -1.31 16.34 8.48
C ALA A 233 -2.46 15.84 9.36
N VAL A 234 -3.13 16.75 10.09
CA VAL A 234 -4.32 16.43 10.90
C VAL A 234 -5.46 15.94 10.02
N ARG A 235 -5.73 16.61 8.89
CA ARG A 235 -6.76 16.19 7.94
C ARG A 235 -6.47 14.81 7.37
N VAL A 236 -5.24 14.55 6.93
CA VAL A 236 -4.81 13.25 6.42
C VAL A 236 -4.96 12.16 7.49
N ALA A 237 -4.55 12.43 8.73
CA ALA A 237 -4.72 11.48 9.83
C ALA A 237 -6.20 11.12 10.05
N LEU A 238 -7.11 12.10 10.08
CA LEU A 238 -8.56 11.86 10.21
C LEU A 238 -9.12 11.02 9.07
N VAL A 239 -8.71 11.31 7.84
CA VAL A 239 -9.15 10.55 6.65
C VAL A 239 -8.60 9.12 6.70
N VAL A 240 -7.37 8.90 7.18
CA VAL A 240 -6.81 7.57 7.43
C VAL A 240 -7.58 6.82 8.55
N VAL A 241 -8.06 7.51 9.59
CA VAL A 241 -8.96 6.89 10.60
C VAL A 241 -10.25 6.40 9.94
N ALA A 242 -10.86 7.21 9.06
CA ALA A 242 -12.06 6.81 8.34
C ALA A 242 -11.81 5.55 7.48
N LEU A 243 -10.68 5.50 6.78
CA LEU A 243 -10.27 4.32 6.00
C LEU A 243 -10.08 3.09 6.89
N ALA A 244 -9.41 3.25 8.04
CA ALA A 244 -9.21 2.15 8.97
C ALA A 244 -10.54 1.60 9.50
N ASN A 245 -11.49 2.48 9.85
CA ASN A 245 -12.85 2.07 10.24
C ASN A 245 -13.55 1.30 9.11
N LEU A 246 -13.48 1.81 7.88
CA LEU A 246 -14.07 1.14 6.72
C LEU A 246 -13.47 -0.25 6.49
N LEU A 247 -12.15 -0.40 6.59
CA LEU A 247 -11.47 -1.68 6.40
C LEU A 247 -11.84 -2.70 7.48
N VAL A 248 -11.95 -2.27 8.73
CA VAL A 248 -12.34 -3.15 9.85
C VAL A 248 -13.73 -3.73 9.66
N LEU A 249 -14.66 -2.98 9.04
CA LEU A 249 -15.99 -3.49 8.70
C LEU A 249 -15.95 -4.62 7.66
N THR A 250 -14.87 -4.72 6.88
CA THR A 250 -14.66 -5.77 5.87
C THR A 250 -13.95 -7.01 6.41
N ILE A 251 -13.62 -7.05 7.71
CA ILE A 251 -12.87 -8.13 8.36
C ILE A 251 -13.75 -8.77 9.43
N ASP A 252 -14.08 -10.04 9.25
CA ASP A 252 -14.91 -10.85 10.16
C ASP A 252 -14.11 -11.97 10.86
N PHE A 253 -12.79 -11.93 10.80
CA PHE A 253 -11.89 -12.98 11.30
C PHE A 253 -10.64 -12.40 11.96
N VAL A 254 -9.93 -13.24 12.73
CA VAL A 254 -8.64 -12.90 13.35
C VAL A 254 -7.54 -12.91 12.26
N PRO A 255 -6.86 -11.79 11.98
CA PRO A 255 -5.81 -11.74 10.96
C PRO A 255 -4.73 -12.81 11.15
N PHE A 256 -4.19 -13.33 10.05
CA PHE A 256 -3.09 -14.31 10.01
C PHE A 256 -3.41 -15.72 10.53
N THR A 257 -4.67 -16.03 10.87
CA THR A 257 -5.06 -17.33 11.42
C THR A 257 -5.72 -18.27 10.42
N ARG A 258 -6.24 -17.77 9.29
CA ARG A 258 -6.92 -18.59 8.28
C ARG A 258 -5.97 -19.10 7.21
N ALA A 259 -6.24 -20.31 6.71
CA ALA A 259 -5.61 -20.81 5.50
C ALA A 259 -5.93 -19.90 4.32
N TYR A 260 -4.92 -19.61 3.49
CA TYR A 260 -5.13 -18.81 2.29
C TYR A 260 -5.84 -19.64 1.23
N GLU A 261 -7.05 -19.26 0.87
CA GLU A 261 -7.78 -19.87 -0.24
C GLU A 261 -7.35 -19.25 -1.59
N PRO A 262 -6.76 -20.06 -2.51
CA PRO A 262 -6.43 -19.59 -3.84
C PRO A 262 -7.69 -19.07 -4.57
N GLY A 263 -7.65 -17.83 -5.05
CA GLY A 263 -8.76 -17.21 -5.78
C GLY A 263 -9.75 -16.39 -4.93
N HIS A 264 -9.63 -16.42 -3.60
CA HIS A 264 -10.50 -15.66 -2.69
C HIS A 264 -10.39 -14.14 -2.89
N ALA A 265 -9.20 -13.65 -3.26
CA ALA A 265 -8.96 -12.23 -3.49
C ALA A 265 -9.72 -11.66 -4.70
N LYS A 266 -10.17 -12.49 -5.66
CA LYS A 266 -10.84 -12.11 -6.92
C LYS A 266 -10.29 -10.80 -7.53
N LEU A 267 -8.96 -10.64 -7.51
CA LEU A 267 -8.26 -9.41 -7.90
C LEU A 267 -8.64 -8.98 -9.32
N LYS A 268 -8.77 -9.95 -10.25
CA LYS A 268 -9.18 -9.71 -11.65
C LYS A 268 -10.59 -9.11 -11.78
N THR A 269 -11.49 -9.37 -10.83
CA THR A 269 -12.88 -8.87 -10.88
C THR A 269 -13.06 -7.60 -10.05
N ARG A 270 -12.30 -7.45 -8.96
CA ARG A 270 -12.47 -6.36 -7.99
C ARG A 270 -11.55 -5.16 -8.21
N TRP A 271 -10.62 -5.21 -9.18
CA TRP A 271 -9.72 -4.08 -9.47
C TRP A 271 -10.42 -2.74 -9.75
N PRO A 272 -11.59 -2.66 -10.43
CA PRO A 272 -12.24 -1.37 -10.69
C PRO A 272 -12.70 -0.70 -9.40
N LEU A 273 -13.11 -1.48 -8.40
CA LEU A 273 -13.52 -0.97 -7.09
C LEU A 273 -12.33 -0.35 -6.35
N TYR A 274 -11.16 -0.98 -6.40
CA TYR A 274 -9.94 -0.44 -5.80
C TYR A 274 -9.43 0.80 -6.53
N ALA A 275 -9.53 0.84 -7.87
CA ALA A 275 -9.16 2.01 -8.66
C ALA A 275 -10.13 3.18 -8.44
N PHE A 276 -11.43 2.92 -8.35
CA PHE A 276 -12.41 3.95 -8.03
C PHE A 276 -12.25 4.45 -6.59
N GLY A 277 -12.03 3.53 -5.66
CA GLY A 277 -11.81 3.84 -4.26
C GLY A 277 -10.56 4.69 -4.05
N SER A 278 -9.45 4.42 -4.77
CA SER A 278 -8.24 5.25 -4.68
C SER A 278 -8.50 6.67 -5.17
N TYR A 279 -9.19 6.84 -6.30
CA TYR A 279 -9.53 8.16 -6.82
C TYR A 279 -10.45 8.93 -5.86
N ALA A 280 -11.55 8.31 -5.42
CA ALA A 280 -12.53 8.92 -4.54
C ALA A 280 -11.92 9.29 -3.18
N PHE A 281 -11.07 8.43 -2.62
CA PHE A 281 -10.44 8.66 -1.32
C PHE A 281 -9.35 9.73 -1.39
N SER A 282 -8.47 9.68 -2.38
CA SER A 282 -7.31 10.58 -2.44
C SER A 282 -7.68 11.98 -2.94
N TYR A 283 -8.53 12.09 -3.97
CA TYR A 283 -8.95 13.38 -4.52
C TYR A 283 -10.24 13.92 -3.90
N GLY A 284 -11.20 13.04 -3.60
CA GLY A 284 -12.50 13.45 -3.05
C GLY A 284 -12.42 13.89 -1.60
N ALA A 285 -11.68 13.18 -0.74
CA ALA A 285 -11.65 13.46 0.69
C ALA A 285 -11.09 14.86 1.03
N LEU A 286 -10.22 15.42 0.19
CA LEU A 286 -9.67 16.76 0.40
C LEU A 286 -10.67 17.88 0.11
N LYS A 287 -11.64 17.63 -0.78
CA LYS A 287 -12.70 18.60 -1.15
C LYS A 287 -13.86 18.60 -0.15
N ILE A 288 -13.98 17.54 0.64
CA ILE A 288 -15.03 17.41 1.66
C ILE A 288 -14.66 18.27 2.88
N PRO A 289 -15.59 19.10 3.39
CA PRO A 289 -15.36 19.84 4.64
C PRO A 289 -15.04 18.91 5.81
N ILE A 290 -14.12 19.32 6.67
CA ILE A 290 -13.60 18.47 7.75
C ILE A 290 -14.70 17.97 8.71
N LEU A 291 -15.76 18.75 8.91
CA LEU A 291 -16.93 18.37 9.71
C LEU A 291 -17.58 17.08 9.18
N TYR A 292 -17.76 16.97 7.86
CA TYR A 292 -18.35 15.77 7.26
C TYR A 292 -17.43 14.55 7.34
N VAL A 293 -16.11 14.76 7.32
CA VAL A 293 -15.13 13.68 7.56
C VAL A 293 -15.27 13.16 9.00
N VAL A 294 -15.37 14.06 9.98
CA VAL A 294 -15.58 13.69 11.39
C VAL A 294 -16.91 12.97 11.58
N LEU A 295 -18.00 13.50 11.00
CA LEU A 295 -19.31 12.84 11.03
C LEU A 295 -19.27 11.45 10.37
N GLY A 296 -18.55 11.30 9.26
CA GLY A 296 -18.34 10.01 8.61
C GLY A 296 -17.58 9.01 9.50
N VAL A 297 -16.53 9.46 10.20
CA VAL A 297 -15.80 8.64 11.18
C VAL A 297 -16.74 8.17 12.30
N LEU A 298 -17.53 9.08 12.86
CA LEU A 298 -18.49 8.77 13.92
C LEU A 298 -19.61 7.83 13.43
N ALA A 299 -20.12 8.04 12.22
CA ALA A 299 -21.11 7.17 11.60
C ALA A 299 -20.56 5.76 11.39
N LEU A 300 -19.34 5.62 10.85
CA LEU A 300 -18.68 4.32 10.68
C LEU A 300 -18.44 3.63 12.03
N GLU A 301 -18.12 4.40 13.08
CA GLU A 301 -17.97 3.86 14.43
C GLU A 301 -19.32 3.36 14.98
N LEU A 302 -20.40 4.11 14.79
CA LEU A 302 -21.73 3.73 15.23
C LEU A 302 -22.23 2.50 14.47
N ILE A 303 -22.01 2.45 13.16
CA ILE A 303 -22.30 1.27 12.32
C ILE A 303 -21.50 0.08 12.85
N GLY A 304 -20.19 0.24 13.09
CA GLY A 304 -19.35 -0.84 13.62
C GLY A 304 -19.79 -1.39 14.97
N ARG A 305 -20.41 -0.56 15.82
CA ARG A 305 -21.03 -0.98 17.10
C ARG A 305 -22.35 -1.71 16.91
N ARG A 306 -23.15 -1.33 15.91
CA ARG A 306 -24.49 -1.88 15.66
C ARG A 306 -24.50 -3.10 14.75
N THR A 307 -23.51 -3.26 13.89
CA THR A 307 -23.43 -4.40 12.97
C THR A 307 -23.23 -5.68 13.78
N PRO A 308 -24.23 -6.59 13.85
CA PRO A 308 -24.10 -7.85 14.55
C PRO A 308 -22.94 -8.62 13.92
N SER A 309 -21.94 -8.98 14.73
CA SER A 309 -20.72 -9.53 14.19
C SER A 309 -20.97 -10.99 13.78
N ARG A 310 -20.89 -11.29 12.49
CA ARG A 310 -20.61 -12.66 11.98
C ARG A 310 -19.15 -13.06 12.28
N TRP A 311 -18.62 -12.59 13.40
CA TRP A 311 -17.26 -12.84 13.82
C TRP A 311 -17.18 -14.28 14.28
N SER A 312 -16.33 -15.06 13.63
CA SER A 312 -16.08 -16.44 14.03
C SER A 312 -14.59 -16.59 14.25
N ALA A 313 -14.22 -16.99 15.47
CA ALA A 313 -12.90 -17.49 15.74
C ALA A 313 -12.70 -18.86 15.06
N ALA A 314 -13.74 -19.69 14.93
CA ALA A 314 -13.67 -20.99 14.27
C ALA A 314 -13.68 -20.88 12.73
N PRO A 315 -12.99 -21.77 12.00
CA PRO A 315 -13.19 -21.96 10.56
C PRO A 315 -14.67 -22.26 10.28
N ARG A 316 -15.25 -21.76 9.20
CA ARG A 316 -16.62 -22.18 8.82
C ARG A 316 -16.55 -23.62 8.31
N GLU A 317 -17.61 -24.40 8.49
CA GLU A 317 -17.67 -25.78 7.96
C GLU A 317 -17.38 -25.85 6.44
N GLU A 318 -17.65 -24.77 5.71
CA GLU A 318 -17.27 -24.58 4.30
C GLU A 318 -15.74 -24.66 4.06
N ASP A 319 -14.91 -24.22 5.02
CA ASP A 319 -13.44 -24.26 4.96
C ASP A 319 -12.88 -25.69 5.12
N PHE A 320 -13.64 -26.62 5.71
CA PHE A 320 -13.21 -28.02 5.83
C PHE A 320 -13.28 -28.78 4.50
N ASN A 321 -14.23 -28.42 3.63
CA ASN A 321 -14.30 -28.96 2.28
C ASN A 321 -13.17 -28.46 1.36
N SER A 322 -12.57 -27.30 1.67
CA SER A 322 -11.41 -26.77 0.94
C SER A 322 -10.08 -27.30 1.49
N LEU A 323 -10.01 -27.67 2.78
CA LEU A 323 -8.84 -28.33 3.39
C LEU A 323 -8.52 -29.70 2.77
N SER A 324 -9.51 -30.46 2.29
CA SER A 324 -9.25 -31.70 1.52
C SER A 324 -8.63 -31.45 0.13
N ALA A 325 -8.67 -30.20 -0.36
CA ALA A 325 -8.08 -29.80 -1.64
C ALA A 325 -6.71 -29.12 -1.49
N VAL A 326 -6.23 -28.88 -0.27
CA VAL A 326 -4.88 -28.36 -0.03
C VAL A 326 -3.89 -29.51 -0.14
N THR A 327 -3.51 -29.86 -1.37
CA THR A 327 -2.24 -30.54 -1.63
C THR A 327 -1.13 -29.71 -1.01
N VAL A 328 -0.53 -30.24 0.05
CA VAL A 328 0.73 -29.78 0.61
C VAL A 328 1.71 -29.63 -0.56
N LEU A 329 2.08 -28.38 -0.89
CA LEU A 329 3.17 -28.13 -1.83
C LEU A 329 4.46 -28.48 -1.08
N ASP A 330 4.82 -29.75 -1.14
CA ASP A 330 6.07 -30.29 -0.61
C ASP A 330 7.22 -29.73 -1.45
N LEU A 331 7.82 -28.64 -0.97
CA LEU A 331 9.02 -28.02 -1.56
C LEU A 331 10.31 -28.76 -1.16
N THR A 332 10.19 -29.92 -0.52
CA THR A 332 11.29 -30.80 -0.13
C THR A 332 11.00 -32.21 -0.60
N GLY A 333 11.07 -32.43 -1.92
CA GLY A 333 10.99 -33.78 -2.50
C GLY A 333 12.04 -34.70 -1.86
N GLY A 334 11.61 -35.53 -0.91
CA GLY A 334 12.56 -36.34 -0.15
C GLY A 334 11.99 -37.14 1.01
N ALA A 335 10.76 -37.67 0.95
CA ALA A 335 10.30 -38.61 1.99
C ALA A 335 9.12 -39.52 1.57
N ARG A 336 9.14 -40.08 0.35
CA ARG A 336 8.07 -41.01 -0.09
C ARG A 336 8.56 -42.30 -0.75
N ALA A 337 9.72 -42.81 -0.32
CA ALA A 337 10.28 -44.07 -0.81
C ALA A 337 10.51 -45.14 0.29
N ALA A 338 9.81 -45.08 1.44
CA ALA A 338 10.06 -45.99 2.55
C ALA A 338 8.81 -46.67 3.14
N LEU A 339 7.75 -46.86 2.36
CA LEU A 339 6.56 -47.65 2.80
C LEU A 339 6.01 -48.58 1.72
N THR A 340 6.88 -49.16 0.91
CA THR A 340 6.56 -50.38 0.12
C THR A 340 7.78 -51.29 0.07
N ARG A 341 8.07 -51.95 1.19
CA ARG A 341 8.53 -53.34 1.29
C ARG A 341 8.52 -53.75 2.76
#